data_AF-A0A975B5N3-F1
#
_entry.id   AF-A0A975B5N3-F1
#
_cell.length_a   1.000
_cell.length_b   1.000
_cell.length_c   1.000
_cell.angle_alpha   90.00
_cell.angle_beta   90.00
_cell.angle_gamma   90.00
#
_symmetry.space_group_name_H-M   'P 1'
#
loop_
_entity.id
_entity.type
_entity.pdbx_description
1 polymer ?
#
loop_
_entity_poly.entity_id
_entity_poly.type
_entity_poly.pdbx_seq_one_letter_code
_entity_poly.pdbx_strand_id
1 'polypeptide(L)'
;MSGEFSIDYRRIQKYEHFTQLFLQKEKKDGLVELKIDLINDIAVHYGGFNEDSLLGTIDSWQNILSNKLAAVFRYEAKDIVDIWVIAKNKIFNWMSVMEQAKTKEAAVDPVVIFHILKSFPEHLLEDIKWVIPVDCKLFKQELSQAADDILRGNDNSLKK
;
A
#
# COMPACT_ATOMS: atom_id res chain seq x y z
N MET A 1 -4.10 -13.15 31.19
CA MET A 1 -2.70 -12.67 31.17
C MET A 1 -2.63 -11.47 30.24
N SER A 2 -2.77 -10.27 30.80
CA SER A 2 -2.49 -9.02 30.08
C SER A 2 -1.00 -9.02 29.74
N GLY A 3 -0.66 -9.19 28.46
CA GLY A 3 0.70 -8.93 28.02
C GLY A 3 0.94 -7.45 28.22
N GLU A 4 1.77 -7.06 29.18
CA GLU A 4 2.11 -5.66 29.43
C GLU A 4 2.91 -5.14 28.23
N PHE A 5 2.22 -4.47 27.32
CA PHE A 5 2.85 -3.61 26.32
C PHE A 5 3.10 -2.26 26.99
N SER A 6 4.29 -1.70 26.82
CA SER A 6 4.60 -0.32 27.24
C SER A 6 4.58 0.61 26.03
N ILE A 7 4.21 1.87 26.25
CA ILE A 7 4.28 2.91 25.21
C ILE A 7 5.65 3.58 25.30
N ASP A 8 6.39 3.70 24.19
CA ASP A 8 7.61 4.51 24.16
C ASP A 8 7.26 6.00 24.03
N TYR A 9 7.00 6.64 25.17
CA TYR A 9 6.63 8.05 25.25
C TYR A 9 7.67 9.02 24.66
N ARG A 10 8.93 8.59 24.51
CA ARG A 10 10.00 9.42 23.94
C ARG A 10 9.86 9.58 22.43
N ARG A 11 9.14 8.66 21.77
CA ARG A 11 8.96 8.60 20.31
C ARG A 11 7.55 8.97 19.87
N ILE A 12 6.68 9.40 20.79
CA ILE A 12 5.33 9.83 20.44
C ILE A 12 5.43 11.11 19.60
N GLN A 13 4.74 11.10 18.46
CA GLN A 13 4.54 12.29 17.65
C GLN A 13 3.07 12.64 17.69
N LYS A 14 2.73 13.87 18.08
CA LYS A 14 1.35 14.36 18.13
C LYS A 14 1.25 15.68 17.37
N TYR A 15 0.48 15.66 16.31
CA TYR A 15 0.12 16.80 15.49
C TYR A 15 -1.41 16.92 15.45
N GLU A 16 -1.91 17.96 14.79
CA GLU A 16 -3.36 18.26 14.74
C GLU A 16 -4.19 17.11 14.15
N HIS A 17 -3.73 16.51 13.05
CA HIS A 17 -4.44 15.45 12.32
C HIS A 17 -3.70 14.11 12.31
N PHE A 18 -2.63 13.98 13.08
CA PHE A 18 -1.78 12.79 13.06
C PHE A 18 -1.21 12.51 14.44
N THR A 19 -1.32 11.27 14.90
CA THR A 19 -0.65 10.78 16.11
C THR A 19 0.06 9.47 15.82
N GLN A 20 1.35 9.39 16.15
CA GLN A 20 2.14 8.17 16.06
C GLN A 20 2.60 7.76 17.46
N LEU A 21 2.51 6.46 17.75
CA LEU A 21 3.02 5.86 18.97
C LEU A 21 3.64 4.51 18.68
N PHE A 22 4.56 4.09 19.55
CA PHE A 22 5.22 2.79 19.47
C PHE A 22 4.90 2.01 20.74
N LEU A 23 4.32 0.83 20.58
CA LEU A 23 4.17 -0.15 21.65
C LEU A 23 5.38 -1.07 21.66
N GLN A 24 5.90 -1.34 22.84
CA GLN A 24 7.07 -2.17 23.06
C GLN A 24 6.69 -3.36 23.93
N LYS A 25 7.25 -4.52 23.60
CA LYS A 25 7.17 -5.71 24.43
C LYS A 25 8.50 -6.45 24.40
N GLU A 26 9.10 -6.60 25.58
CA GLU A 26 10.26 -7.46 25.75
C GLU A 26 9.85 -8.93 25.61
N LYS A 27 10.61 -9.68 24.80
CA LYS A 27 10.57 -11.13 24.71
C LYS A 27 11.95 -11.67 25.08
N LYS A 28 12.00 -12.97 25.40
CA LYS A 28 13.27 -13.66 25.69
C LYS A 28 14.32 -13.48 24.60
N ASP A 29 13.88 -13.38 23.34
CA ASP A 29 14.74 -13.30 22.16
C ASP A 29 14.88 -11.86 21.59
N GLY A 30 14.44 -10.85 22.33
CA GLY A 30 14.61 -9.44 21.95
C GLY A 30 13.36 -8.57 22.14
N LEU A 31 13.45 -7.32 21.69
CA LEU A 31 12.36 -6.35 21.76
C LEU A 31 11.45 -6.47 20.53
N VAL A 32 10.15 -6.60 20.75
CA VAL A 32 9.14 -6.46 19.69
C VAL A 32 8.52 -5.09 19.79
N GLU A 33 8.59 -4.33 18.69
CA GLU A 33 7.95 -3.03 18.56
C GLU A 33 6.75 -3.11 17.61
N LEU A 34 5.64 -2.49 18.00
CA LEU A 34 4.48 -2.26 17.15
C LEU A 34 4.30 -0.75 16.98
N LYS A 35 4.48 -0.27 15.76
CA LYS A 35 4.17 1.11 15.39
C LYS A 35 2.67 1.26 15.14
N ILE A 36 2.05 2.28 15.72
CA ILE A 36 0.65 2.64 15.51
C ILE A 36 0.60 4.08 15.02
N ASP A 37 0.04 4.26 13.82
CA ASP A 37 -0.20 5.55 13.20
C ASP A 37 -1.72 5.80 13.16
N LEU A 38 -2.16 6.90 13.78
CA LEU A 38 -3.55 7.36 13.80
C LEU A 38 -3.63 8.61 12.94
N ILE A 39 -4.32 8.52 11.81
CA ILE A 39 -4.47 9.60 10.84
C ILE A 39 -5.93 10.05 10.86
N ASN A 40 -6.17 11.31 11.19
CA ASN A 40 -7.48 11.94 11.06
C ASN A 40 -7.56 12.57 9.66
N ASP A 41 -7.75 11.71 8.66
CA ASP A 41 -7.73 12.11 7.26
C ASP A 41 -9.10 12.66 6.82
N ILE A 42 -9.09 13.70 5.99
CA ILE A 42 -10.27 14.24 5.29
C ILE A 42 -10.29 13.83 3.81
N ALA A 43 -9.32 13.03 3.37
CA ALA A 43 -9.25 12.53 2.00
C ALA A 43 -10.52 11.76 1.63
N VAL A 44 -10.88 11.86 0.34
CA VAL A 44 -12.03 11.17 -0.21
C VAL A 44 -11.85 9.66 -0.06
N HIS A 45 -12.83 9.01 0.57
CA HIS A 45 -12.86 7.56 0.70
C HIS A 45 -13.64 6.93 -0.46
N TYR A 46 -13.08 5.87 -1.04
CA TYR A 46 -13.70 5.13 -2.14
C TYR A 46 -14.01 3.69 -1.75
N GLY A 47 -15.16 3.18 -2.19
CA GLY A 47 -15.65 1.86 -1.80
C GLY A 47 -16.35 1.88 -0.44
N GLY A 48 -16.39 0.73 0.23
CA GLY A 48 -16.97 0.58 1.57
C GLY A 48 -15.93 0.15 2.60
N PHE A 49 -16.40 -0.32 3.74
CA PHE A 49 -15.56 -1.03 4.70
C PHE A 49 -15.89 -2.52 4.66
N ASN A 50 -14.90 -3.36 4.98
CA ASN A 50 -15.13 -4.77 5.21
C ASN A 50 -14.95 -5.06 6.70
N GLU A 51 -15.70 -6.03 7.22
CA GLU A 51 -15.54 -6.50 8.59
C GLU A 51 -14.72 -7.79 8.59
N ASP A 52 -13.64 -7.80 9.36
CA ASP A 52 -12.82 -8.98 9.61
C ASP A 52 -12.97 -9.42 11.07
N SER A 53 -13.13 -10.72 11.30
CA SER A 53 -13.36 -11.26 12.65
C SER A 53 -12.22 -11.03 13.65
N LEU A 54 -10.99 -10.79 13.15
CA LEU A 54 -9.79 -10.59 13.95
C LEU A 54 -9.33 -9.13 13.92
N LEU A 55 -9.33 -8.52 12.73
CA LEU A 55 -8.81 -7.17 12.51
C LEU A 55 -9.88 -6.08 12.69
N GLY A 56 -11.16 -6.45 12.76
CA GLY A 56 -12.29 -5.52 12.81
C GLY A 56 -12.55 -4.85 11.46
N THR A 57 -12.99 -3.59 11.50
CA THR A 57 -13.27 -2.81 10.29
C THR A 57 -11.98 -2.53 9.51
N ILE A 58 -11.91 -3.04 8.29
CA ILE A 58 -10.82 -2.83 7.34
C ILE A 58 -11.29 -2.03 6.13
N ASP A 59 -10.33 -1.33 5.52
CA ASP A 59 -10.59 -0.52 4.34
C ASP A 59 -10.91 -1.37 3.09
N SER A 60 -11.49 -0.75 2.06
CA SER A 60 -11.70 -1.40 0.77
C SER A 60 -10.40 -1.50 -0.02
N TRP A 61 -10.30 -2.53 -0.87
CA TRP A 61 -9.18 -2.64 -1.80
C TRP A 61 -9.14 -1.46 -2.79
N GLN A 62 -10.29 -0.86 -3.12
CA GLN A 62 -10.38 0.32 -3.99
C GLN A 62 -9.71 1.54 -3.34
N ASN A 63 -10.02 1.79 -2.06
CA ASN A 63 -9.42 2.90 -1.32
C ASN A 63 -7.92 2.70 -1.13
N ILE A 64 -7.52 1.47 -0.78
CA ILE A 64 -6.11 1.11 -0.62
C ILE A 64 -5.36 1.33 -1.94
N LEU A 65 -5.87 0.80 -3.06
CA LEU A 65 -5.19 0.93 -4.36
C LEU A 65 -5.05 2.39 -4.79
N SER A 66 -6.09 3.20 -4.65
CA SER A 66 -6.02 4.63 -4.98
C SER A 66 -5.04 5.39 -4.06
N ASN A 67 -4.96 5.05 -2.77
CA ASN A 67 -3.95 5.60 -1.85
C ASN A 67 -2.53 5.20 -2.27
N LYS A 68 -2.31 3.96 -2.70
CA LYS A 68 -1.00 3.50 -3.17
C LYS A 68 -0.55 4.19 -4.44
N LEU A 69 -1.46 4.39 -5.40
CA LEU A 69 -1.18 5.16 -6.62
C LEU A 69 -0.88 6.63 -6.29
N ALA A 70 -1.61 7.24 -5.36
CA ALA A 70 -1.33 8.61 -4.91
C ALA A 70 0.05 8.74 -4.23
N ALA A 71 0.50 7.70 -3.52
CA ALA A 71 1.78 7.70 -2.81
C ALA A 71 2.97 7.20 -3.65
N VAL A 72 2.76 6.72 -4.89
CA VAL A 72 3.77 6.01 -5.68
C VAL A 72 5.04 6.83 -5.95
N PHE A 73 4.95 8.17 -5.92
CA PHE A 73 6.06 9.10 -6.06
C PHE A 73 7.10 9.04 -4.93
N ARG A 74 6.83 8.30 -3.86
CA ARG A 74 7.81 8.01 -2.80
C ARG A 74 8.82 6.94 -3.22
N TYR A 75 8.57 6.24 -4.34
CA TYR A 75 9.40 5.14 -4.85
C TYR A 75 9.62 4.01 -3.84
N GLU A 76 8.69 3.85 -2.90
CA GLU A 76 8.73 2.78 -1.90
C GLU A 76 8.34 1.44 -2.54
N ALA A 77 9.23 0.45 -2.45
CA ALA A 77 9.02 -0.86 -3.07
C ALA A 77 7.74 -1.55 -2.59
N LYS A 78 7.36 -1.33 -1.33
CA LYS A 78 6.13 -1.87 -0.74
C LYS A 78 4.87 -1.35 -1.43
N ASP A 79 4.84 -0.08 -1.81
CA ASP A 79 3.67 0.51 -2.47
C ASP A 79 3.48 -0.08 -3.88
N ILE A 80 4.58 -0.30 -4.61
CA ILE A 80 4.57 -0.94 -5.94
C ILE A 80 4.15 -2.41 -5.83
N VAL A 81 4.65 -3.13 -4.82
CA VAL A 81 4.23 -4.51 -4.54
C VAL A 81 2.74 -4.57 -4.19
N ASP A 82 2.22 -3.67 -3.35
CA ASP A 82 0.82 -3.62 -2.98
C ASP A 82 -0.09 -3.38 -4.21
N ILE A 83 0.29 -2.45 -5.10
CA ILE A 83 -0.41 -2.22 -6.38
C ILE A 83 -0.46 -3.52 -7.20
N TRP A 84 0.68 -4.18 -7.36
CA TRP A 84 0.78 -5.43 -8.12
C TRP A 84 -0.08 -6.55 -7.49
N VAL A 85 -0.02 -6.75 -6.17
CA VAL A 85 -0.82 -7.76 -5.48
C VAL A 85 -2.32 -7.50 -5.65
N ILE A 86 -2.77 -6.25 -5.51
CA ILE A 86 -4.19 -5.91 -5.70
C ILE A 86 -4.60 -6.18 -7.15
N ALA A 87 -3.80 -5.74 -8.12
CA ALA A 87 -4.04 -5.98 -9.54
C ALA A 87 -4.13 -7.48 -9.86
N LYS A 88 -3.31 -8.33 -9.25
CA LYS A 88 -3.40 -9.79 -9.44
C LYS A 88 -4.67 -10.43 -8.90
N ASN A 89 -5.40 -9.76 -8.00
CA ASN A 89 -6.49 -10.37 -7.25
C ASN A 89 -7.85 -9.75 -7.53
N LYS A 90 -7.93 -8.62 -8.23
CA LYS A 90 -9.17 -7.84 -8.41
C LYS A 90 -9.44 -7.54 -9.88
N ILE A 91 -10.71 -7.63 -10.27
CA ILE A 91 -11.19 -7.20 -11.59
C ILE A 91 -11.68 -5.76 -11.47
N PHE A 92 -11.12 -4.85 -12.26
CA PHE A 92 -11.46 -3.44 -12.25
C PHE A 92 -10.93 -2.73 -13.49
N ASN A 93 -11.30 -1.45 -13.65
CA ASN A 93 -10.83 -0.58 -14.71
C ASN A 93 -9.80 0.44 -14.18
N TRP A 94 -8.64 0.55 -14.83
CA TRP A 94 -7.57 1.45 -14.38
C TRP A 94 -7.94 2.93 -14.52
N MET A 95 -8.70 3.31 -15.55
CA MET A 95 -9.14 4.72 -15.72
C MET A 95 -9.91 5.20 -14.50
N SER A 96 -10.87 4.41 -14.01
CA SER A 96 -11.65 4.75 -12.81
C SER A 96 -10.78 4.86 -11.56
N VAL A 97 -9.84 3.94 -11.35
CA VAL A 97 -8.95 3.98 -10.18
C VAL A 97 -7.98 5.17 -10.26
N MET A 98 -7.50 5.51 -11.46
CA MET A 98 -6.63 6.67 -11.67
C MET A 98 -7.35 7.99 -11.38
N GLU A 99 -8.63 8.11 -11.77
CA GLU A 99 -9.47 9.25 -11.38
C GLU A 99 -9.59 9.38 -9.86
N GLN A 100 -9.81 8.26 -9.15
CA GLN A 100 -9.87 8.23 -7.69
C GLN A 100 -8.53 8.60 -7.03
N ALA A 101 -7.41 8.13 -7.57
CA ALA A 101 -6.09 8.51 -7.06
C ALA A 101 -5.82 10.02 -7.28
N LYS A 102 -6.29 10.59 -8.40
CA LYS A 102 -6.10 12.00 -8.73
C LYS A 102 -6.88 12.97 -7.84
N THR A 103 -8.01 12.55 -7.28
CA THR A 103 -8.74 13.37 -6.29
C THR A 103 -8.01 13.43 -4.95
N LYS A 104 -7.13 12.47 -4.68
CA LYS A 104 -6.32 12.40 -3.45
C LYS A 104 -4.97 13.09 -3.61
N GLU A 105 -4.34 12.94 -4.77
CA GLU A 105 -3.08 13.61 -5.12
C GLU A 105 -3.16 14.11 -6.55
N ALA A 106 -3.19 15.44 -6.72
CA ALA A 106 -3.39 16.09 -8.01
C ALA A 106 -2.23 15.80 -8.99
N ALA A 107 -1.04 15.49 -8.48
CA ALA A 107 0.13 15.14 -9.28
C ALA A 107 0.06 13.74 -9.92
N VAL A 108 -0.93 12.92 -9.58
CA VAL A 108 -1.15 11.60 -10.19
C VAL A 108 -1.39 11.74 -11.70
N ASP A 109 -0.48 11.16 -12.48
CA ASP A 109 -0.51 11.15 -13.94
C ASP A 109 -0.17 9.74 -14.47
N PRO A 110 -0.99 9.16 -15.38
CA PRO A 110 -0.76 7.82 -15.91
C PRO A 110 0.60 7.62 -16.59
N VAL A 111 1.12 8.65 -17.28
CA VAL A 111 2.43 8.58 -17.97
C VAL A 111 3.55 8.51 -16.94
N VAL A 112 3.46 9.29 -15.86
CA VAL A 112 4.46 9.25 -14.81
C VAL A 112 4.43 7.91 -14.07
N ILE A 113 3.25 7.42 -13.70
CA ILE A 113 3.13 6.10 -13.04
C ILE A 113 3.66 5.00 -13.96
N PHE A 114 3.34 5.02 -15.26
CA PHE A 114 3.90 4.09 -16.23
C PHE A 114 5.43 4.04 -16.17
N HIS A 115 6.10 5.19 -16.17
CA HIS A 115 7.56 5.25 -16.10
C HIS A 115 8.10 4.75 -14.77
N ILE A 116 7.45 5.07 -13.64
CA ILE A 116 7.84 4.59 -12.31
C ILE A 116 7.79 3.05 -12.27
N LEU A 117 6.67 2.46 -12.71
CA LEU A 117 6.48 1.02 -12.68
C LEU A 117 7.42 0.29 -13.66
N LYS A 118 7.64 0.81 -14.88
CA LYS A 118 8.57 0.23 -15.85
C LYS A 118 10.03 0.32 -15.42
N SER A 119 10.39 1.32 -14.63
CA SER A 119 11.76 1.57 -14.16
C SER A 119 12.06 0.95 -12.80
N PHE A 120 11.13 0.15 -12.25
CA PHE A 120 11.28 -0.43 -10.92
C PHE A 120 12.53 -1.33 -10.82
N PRO A 121 13.46 -1.06 -9.90
CA PRO A 121 14.66 -1.87 -9.73
C PRO A 121 14.35 -3.21 -9.06
N GLU A 122 14.83 -4.31 -9.65
CA GLU A 122 14.57 -5.67 -9.14
C GLU A 122 15.13 -5.93 -7.76
N HIS A 123 16.31 -5.37 -7.46
CA HIS A 123 17.00 -5.59 -6.19
C HIS A 123 16.18 -5.07 -5.00
N LEU A 124 15.26 -4.10 -5.21
CA LEU A 124 14.38 -3.61 -4.15
C LEU A 124 13.33 -4.66 -3.71
N LEU A 125 13.14 -5.74 -4.48
CA LEU A 125 12.32 -6.87 -4.04
C LEU A 125 12.97 -7.66 -2.90
N GLU A 126 14.30 -7.59 -2.76
CA GLU A 126 15.05 -8.27 -1.71
C GLU A 126 14.80 -7.63 -0.33
N ASP A 127 14.45 -6.34 -0.30
CA ASP A 127 14.12 -5.60 0.93
C ASP A 127 12.70 -5.90 1.46
N ILE A 128 11.88 -6.57 0.65
CA ILE A 128 10.53 -6.95 1.01
C ILE A 128 10.56 -8.26 1.80
N LYS A 129 9.92 -8.24 2.98
CA LYS A 129 9.78 -9.42 3.84
C LYS A 129 8.68 -10.33 3.30
N TRP A 130 9.04 -11.19 2.36
CA TRP A 130 8.12 -12.15 1.76
C TRP A 130 7.83 -13.32 2.70
N VAL A 131 6.54 -13.64 2.86
CA VAL A 131 6.13 -14.92 3.49
C VAL A 131 6.25 -16.07 2.49
N ILE A 132 5.97 -15.78 1.21
CA ILE A 132 6.08 -16.71 0.09
C ILE A 132 7.05 -16.10 -0.92
N PRO A 133 8.13 -16.80 -1.32
CA PRO A 133 9.08 -16.29 -2.31
C PRO A 133 8.38 -15.86 -3.60
N VAL A 134 8.84 -14.76 -4.18
CA VAL A 134 8.32 -14.22 -5.45
C VAL A 134 9.27 -14.53 -6.59
N ASP A 135 8.71 -14.93 -7.73
CA ASP A 135 9.44 -15.00 -8.98
C ASP A 135 9.62 -13.59 -9.54
N CYS A 136 10.83 -13.05 -9.46
CA CYS A 136 11.16 -11.70 -9.91
C CYS A 136 10.91 -11.49 -11.42
N LYS A 137 11.06 -12.53 -12.25
CA LYS A 137 10.79 -12.43 -13.70
C LYS A 137 9.30 -12.28 -13.93
N LEU A 138 8.49 -13.10 -13.27
CA LEU A 138 7.03 -13.01 -13.36
C LEU A 138 6.55 -11.65 -12.83
N PHE A 139 7.07 -11.22 -11.68
CA PHE A 139 6.76 -9.92 -11.09
C PHE A 139 7.00 -8.79 -12.09
N LYS A 140 8.18 -8.75 -12.73
CA LYS A 140 8.51 -7.71 -13.73
C LYS A 140 7.60 -7.75 -14.96
N GLN A 141 7.27 -8.94 -15.45
CA GLN A 141 6.36 -9.09 -16.59
C GLN A 141 4.96 -8.57 -16.25
N GLU A 142 4.42 -8.97 -15.11
CA GLU A 142 3.09 -8.55 -14.65
C GLU A 142 3.07 -7.05 -14.31
N LEU A 143 4.12 -6.52 -13.67
CA LEU A 143 4.21 -5.08 -13.38
C LEU A 143 4.28 -4.25 -14.66
N SER A 144 5.05 -4.74 -15.65
CA SER A 144 5.11 -4.14 -16.98
C SER A 144 3.74 -4.13 -17.66
N GLN A 145 2.97 -5.22 -17.56
CA GLN A 145 1.61 -5.31 -18.09
C GLN A 145 0.64 -4.35 -17.36
N ALA A 146 0.67 -4.29 -16.03
CA ALA A 146 -0.12 -3.32 -15.27
C ALA A 146 0.20 -1.87 -15.66
N ALA A 147 1.47 -1.55 -15.88
CA ALA A 147 1.88 -0.23 -16.36
C ALA A 147 1.26 0.10 -17.74
N ASP A 148 1.26 -0.86 -18.67
CA ASP A 148 0.65 -0.68 -19.99
C ASP A 148 -0.87 -0.48 -19.90
N ASP A 149 -1.54 -1.22 -19.01
CA ASP A 149 -2.98 -1.06 -18.78
C ASP A 149 -3.30 0.32 -18.17
N ILE A 150 -2.50 0.79 -17.22
CA ILE A 150 -2.63 2.14 -16.62
C ILE A 150 -2.48 3.22 -17.69
N LEU A 151 -1.43 3.14 -18.51
CA LEU A 151 -1.17 4.12 -19.56
C LEU A 151 -2.31 4.21 -20.58
N ARG A 152 -2.95 3.08 -20.89
CA ARG A 152 -4.07 2.99 -21.84
C ARG A 152 -5.44 3.25 -21.20
N GLY A 153 -5.54 3.26 -19.88
CA GLY A 153 -6.81 3.33 -19.16
C GLY A 153 -7.69 2.08 -19.34
N ASN A 154 -7.06 0.92 -19.57
CA ASN A 154 -7.76 -0.33 -19.85
C ASN A 154 -8.30 -1.00 -18.57
N ASP A 155 -9.09 -2.05 -18.76
CA ASP A 155 -9.36 -3.01 -17.70
C ASP A 155 -8.07 -3.70 -17.24
N ASN A 156 -8.00 -4.01 -15.95
CA ASN A 156 -6.87 -4.72 -15.37
C ASN A 156 -6.78 -6.13 -15.95
N SER A 157 -5.72 -6.38 -16.72
CA SER A 157 -5.54 -7.63 -17.44
C SER A 157 -4.75 -8.71 -16.67
N LEU A 158 -4.27 -8.39 -15.46
CA LEU A 158 -3.57 -9.34 -14.58
C LEU A 158 -4.53 -10.34 -13.92
N LYS A 159 -5.76 -9.93 -13.63
CA LYS A 159 -6.81 -10.80 -13.10
C LYS A 159 -7.80 -11.10 -14.22
N LYS A 160 -7.91 -12.38 -14.55
CA LYS A 160 -8.96 -12.91 -15.43
C LYS A 160 -10.04 -13.60 -14.61
#